data_AF-A0A1V5AJU1-F1
#
_entry.id   AF-A0A1V5AJU1-F1
#
_cell.length_a   1.000
_cell.length_b   1.000
_cell.length_c   1.000
_cell.angle_alpha   90.00
_cell.angle_beta   90.00
_cell.angle_gamma   90.00
#
_symmetry.space_group_name_H-M   'P 1'
#
loop_
_entity.id
_entity.type
_entity.pdbx_description
1 polymer ?
#
loop_
_entity_poly.entity_id
_entity_poly.type
_entity_poly.pdbx_seq_one_letter_code
_entity_poly.pdbx_strand_id
1 'polypeptide(L)'
;MGKVFAGTMAGKEIVNIDGAVLGELENVVFELKTGKLVDLVVRPDSELNRMKYREQGKFVLIPFSSVVAVKDYIVVDESRAVKKDG
;
A
#
# COMPACT_ATOMS: atom_id res chain seq x y z
N MET A 1 0.09 22.21 4.98
CA MET A 1 0.38 20.76 5.07
C MET A 1 -0.91 20.07 5.48
N GLY A 2 -1.56 19.36 4.56
CA GLY A 2 -2.87 18.73 4.81
C GLY A 2 -2.73 17.52 5.73
N LYS A 3 -3.60 17.40 6.73
CA LYS A 3 -3.71 16.19 7.55
C LYS A 3 -4.55 15.18 6.76
N VAL A 4 -3.96 14.03 6.40
CA VAL A 4 -4.73 12.92 5.84
C VAL A 4 -5.24 12.07 7.00
N PHE A 5 -6.56 11.91 7.10
CA PHE A 5 -7.18 11.07 8.11
C PHE A 5 -7.27 9.64 7.61
N ALA A 6 -6.92 8.65 8.43
CA ALA A 6 -7.00 7.23 8.07
C ALA A 6 -8.40 6.83 7.56
N GLY A 7 -9.47 7.41 8.12
CA GLY A 7 -10.85 7.18 7.66
C GLY A 7 -11.15 7.68 6.24
N THR A 8 -10.34 8.60 5.70
CA THR A 8 -10.47 9.09 4.31
C THR A 8 -9.63 8.29 3.32
N MET A 9 -8.82 7.33 3.80
CA MET A 9 -7.95 6.51 2.95
C MET A 9 -8.61 5.20 2.51
N ALA A 10 -9.65 4.75 3.22
CA ALA A 10 -10.40 3.54 2.85
C ALA A 10 -11.02 3.70 1.45
N GLY A 11 -10.79 2.73 0.57
CA GLY A 11 -11.27 2.75 -0.81
C GLY A 11 -10.42 3.56 -1.80
N LYS A 12 -9.25 4.08 -1.38
CA LYS A 12 -8.30 4.69 -2.32
C LYS A 12 -7.58 3.62 -3.12
N GLU A 13 -7.49 3.85 -4.42
CA GLU A 13 -6.64 3.06 -5.31
C GLU A 13 -5.16 3.31 -5.01
N ILE A 14 -4.42 2.22 -4.99
CA ILE A 14 -2.97 2.19 -4.87
C ILE A 14 -2.42 2.05 -6.29
N VAL A 15 -1.55 2.98 -6.69
CA VAL A 15 -0.93 3.00 -8.01
C VAL A 15 0.59 3.01 -7.87
N ASN A 16 1.31 2.41 -8.80
CA ASN A 16 2.76 2.58 -8.87
C ASN A 16 3.13 3.93 -9.53
N ILE A 17 4.42 4.24 -9.57
CA ILE A 17 4.94 5.49 -10.17
C ILE A 17 4.64 5.62 -11.67
N ASP A 18 4.44 4.50 -12.37
CA ASP A 18 4.11 4.45 -13.79
C ASP A 18 2.59 4.57 -14.04
N GLY A 19 1.79 4.67 -12.97
CA GLY A 19 0.33 4.79 -13.02
C GLY A 19 -0.41 3.45 -13.11
N ALA A 20 0.28 2.31 -13.01
CA ALA A 20 -0.37 1.01 -12.99
C ALA A 20 -1.08 0.79 -11.64
N VAL A 21 -2.32 0.28 -11.71
CA VAL A 21 -3.14 0.00 -10.51
C VAL A 21 -2.63 -1.28 -9.86
N LEU A 22 -2.30 -1.20 -8.58
CA LEU A 22 -1.92 -2.36 -7.77
C LEU A 22 -3.13 -2.95 -7.02
N GLY A 23 -4.13 -2.13 -6.74
CA GLY A 23 -5.35 -2.54 -6.06
C GLY A 23 -5.93 -1.45 -5.17
N GLU A 24 -6.73 -1.86 -4.19
CA GLU A 24 -7.50 -0.97 -3.32
C GLU A 24 -7.02 -1.09 -1.87
N LEU A 25 -6.89 0.04 -1.17
CA LEU A 25 -6.56 0.03 0.26
C LEU A 25 -7.73 -0.51 1.08
N GLU A 26 -7.51 -1.65 1.75
CA GLU A 26 -8.44 -2.24 2.71
C GLU A 26 -8.21 -1.69 4.12
N ASN A 27 -6.95 -1.66 4.56
CA ASN A 27 -6.59 -1.29 5.92
C ASN A 27 -5.13 -0.82 6.02
N VAL A 28 -4.71 -0.31 7.18
CA VAL A 28 -3.32 0.05 7.47
C VAL A 28 -2.87 -0.61 8.78
N VAL A 29 -1.71 -1.26 8.73
CA VAL A 29 -1.02 -1.82 9.90
C VAL A 29 -0.13 -0.74 10.50
N PHE A 30 -0.19 -0.58 11.81
CA PHE A 30 0.65 0.35 12.55
C PHE A 30 1.16 -0.25 13.86
N GLU A 31 2.30 0.26 14.33
CA GLU A 31 2.85 -0.13 15.62
C GLU A 31 2.11 0.61 16.75
N LEU A 32 1.49 -0.12 17.68
CA LEU A 32 0.66 0.46 18.75
C LEU A 32 1.40 1.44 19.66
N LYS A 33 2.71 1.23 19.90
CA LYS A 33 3.49 2.04 20.84
C LYS A 33 3.85 3.41 20.27
N THR A 34 4.17 3.47 18.99
CA THR A 34 4.69 4.70 18.34
C THR A 34 3.68 5.34 17.40
N GLY A 35 2.63 4.62 17.01
CA GLY A 35 1.71 5.01 15.96
C GLY A 35 2.32 4.94 14.56
N LYS A 36 3.53 4.41 14.40
CA LYS A 36 4.21 4.35 13.10
C LYS A 36 3.47 3.40 12.16
N LEU A 37 3.12 3.89 10.99
CA LEU A 37 2.52 3.08 9.93
C LEU A 37 3.58 2.13 9.35
N VAL A 38 3.23 0.85 9.25
CA VAL A 38 4.13 -0.23 8.85
C VAL A 38 3.79 -0.71 7.45
N ASP A 39 2.55 -1.12 7.23
CA ASP A 39 2.08 -1.67 5.96
C ASP A 39 0.70 -1.15 5.59
N LEU A 40 0.47 -0.99 4.30
CA LEU A 40 -0.83 -0.89 3.68
C LEU A 40 -1.31 -2.32 3.39
N VAL A 41 -2.51 -2.65 3.86
CA VAL A 41 -3.21 -3.90 3.52
C VAL A 41 -4.02 -3.63 2.26
N VAL A 42 -3.62 -4.24 1.16
CA VAL A 42 -4.16 -3.96 -0.16
C VAL A 42 -4.93 -5.17 -0.67
N ARG A 43 -6.16 -4.95 -1.12
CA ARG A 43 -6.89 -5.90 -1.94
C ARG A 43 -6.33 -5.78 -3.35
N PRO A 44 -5.57 -6.78 -3.83
CA PRO A 44 -4.85 -6.66 -5.10
C PRO A 44 -5.84 -6.60 -6.26
N ASP A 45 -5.48 -5.83 -7.29
CA ASP A 45 -6.15 -5.90 -8.58
C ASP A 45 -6.01 -7.32 -9.18
N SER A 46 -6.97 -7.74 -10.00
CA SER A 46 -6.96 -9.04 -10.66
C SER A 46 -5.74 -9.27 -11.55
N GLU A 47 -5.17 -8.22 -12.13
CA GLU A 47 -4.00 -8.29 -13.02
C GLU A 47 -2.67 -8.24 -12.25
N LEU A 48 -2.70 -7.96 -10.93
CA LEU A 48 -1.49 -7.88 -10.13
C LEU A 48 -0.85 -9.26 -9.94
N ASN A 49 0.43 -9.39 -10.30
CA ASN A 49 1.23 -10.54 -9.90
C ASN A 49 1.59 -10.48 -8.40
N ARG A 50 0.70 -11.04 -7.58
CA ARG A 50 0.80 -11.03 -6.11
C ARG A 50 2.06 -11.67 -5.55
N MET A 51 2.67 -12.63 -6.27
CA MET A 51 3.85 -13.34 -5.78
C MET A 51 5.05 -12.41 -5.53
N LYS A 52 5.12 -11.29 -6.28
CA LYS A 52 6.15 -10.26 -6.11
C LYS A 52 6.07 -9.53 -4.76
N TYR A 53 4.94 -9.58 -4.07
CA TYR A 53 4.70 -8.82 -2.83
C TYR A 53 4.54 -9.75 -1.65
N ARG A 54 4.68 -9.22 -0.42
CA ARG A 54 4.30 -9.94 0.79
C ARG A 54 2.81 -10.22 0.78
N GLU A 55 2.44 -11.49 0.93
CA GLU A 55 1.04 -11.91 0.87
C GLU A 55 0.48 -12.19 2.26
N GLN A 56 -0.79 -11.84 2.48
CA GLN A 56 -1.52 -12.17 3.70
C GLN A 56 -2.94 -12.62 3.32
N GLY A 57 -3.12 -13.92 3.13
CA GLY A 57 -4.40 -14.49 2.68
C GLY A 57 -4.78 -13.98 1.29
N LYS A 58 -5.89 -13.25 1.18
CA LYS A 58 -6.35 -12.62 -0.09
C LYS A 58 -5.75 -11.23 -0.35
N PHE A 59 -4.97 -10.71 0.58
CA PHE A 59 -4.39 -9.37 0.50
C PHE A 59 -2.90 -9.43 0.17
N VAL A 60 -2.37 -8.29 -0.25
CA VAL A 60 -0.93 -8.02 -0.32
C VAL A 60 -0.57 -6.91 0.66
N LEU A 61 0.62 -7.00 1.25
CA LEU A 61 1.15 -6.03 2.19
C LEU A 61 2.18 -5.17 1.48
N ILE A 62 1.87 -3.88 1.38
CA ILE A 62 2.76 -2.88 0.79
C ILE A 62 3.37 -2.05 1.93
N PRO A 63 4.70 -2.06 2.11
CA PRO A 63 5.36 -1.26 3.13
C PRO A 63 4.97 0.21 3.02
N PHE A 64 4.57 0.83 4.13
CA PHE A 64 4.24 2.26 4.14
C PHE A 64 5.44 3.12 3.72
N SER A 65 6.67 2.64 3.94
CA SER A 65 7.91 3.28 3.48
C SER A 65 8.03 3.39 1.96
N SER A 66 7.26 2.62 1.18
CA SER A 66 7.23 2.71 -0.28
C SER A 66 6.31 3.83 -0.79
N VAL A 67 5.47 4.42 0.07
CA VAL A 67 4.55 5.50 -0.31
C VAL A 67 5.33 6.74 -0.71
N VAL A 68 4.99 7.28 -1.88
CA VAL A 68 5.57 8.50 -2.45
C VAL A 68 4.61 9.68 -2.25
N ALA A 69 3.32 9.48 -2.48
CA ALA A 69 2.33 10.53 -2.36
C ALA A 69 0.96 9.97 -1.94
N VAL A 70 0.19 10.79 -1.22
CA VAL A 70 -1.20 10.48 -0.85
C VAL A 70 -2.06 11.68 -1.23
N LYS A 71 -2.92 11.49 -2.24
CA LYS A 71 -3.95 12.46 -2.65
C LYS A 71 -5.24 11.70 -2.92
N ASP A 72 -5.76 11.76 -4.16
CA ASP A 72 -6.90 10.96 -4.61
C ASP A 72 -6.51 9.48 -4.66
N TYR A 73 -5.29 9.23 -5.13
CA TYR A 73 -4.60 7.93 -5.16
C TYR A 73 -3.48 7.87 -4.12
N ILE A 74 -3.09 6.64 -3.74
CA ILE A 74 -1.86 6.38 -2.99
C ILE A 74 -0.81 5.91 -3.99
N VAL A 75 0.20 6.74 -4.23
CA VAL A 75 1.29 6.43 -5.16
C VAL A 75 2.40 5.72 -4.39
N VAL A 76 2.84 4.57 -4.87
CA VAL A 76 3.92 3.78 -4.28
C VAL A 76 5.06 3.53 -5.26
N ASP A 77 6.26 3.44 -4.73
CA ASP A 77 7.44 2.98 -5.46
C ASP A 77 7.52 1.46 -5.37
N GLU A 78 7.21 0.79 -6.48
CA GLU A 78 7.13 -0.66 -6.56
C GLU A 78 8.47 -1.33 -6.20
N SER A 79 9.61 -0.71 -6.50
CA SER A 79 10.94 -1.25 -6.16
C SER A 79 11.17 -1.35 -4.64
N ARG A 80 10.44 -0.55 -3.85
CA ARG A 80 10.45 -0.58 -2.39
C ARG A 80 9.29 -1.39 -1.81
N ALA A 81 8.34 -1.81 -2.64
CA ALA A 81 7.14 -2.54 -2.24
C ALA A 81 7.25 -4.07 -2.42
N VAL A 82 7.99 -4.52 -3.44
CA VAL A 82 8.20 -5.94 -3.71
C VAL A 82 9.05 -6.61 -2.63
N LYS A 83 8.86 -7.93 -2.44
CA LYS A 83 9.75 -8.75 -1.63
C LYS A 83 11.16 -8.58 -2.17
N LYS A 84 12.12 -8.32 -1.28
CA LYS A 84 13.52 -8.53 -1.63
C LYS A 84 13.74 -10.04 -1.60
N ASP A 85 13.83 -10.65 -2.78
CA ASP A 85 14.37 -12.01 -2.88
C ASP A 85 15.78 -11.95 -2.28
N GLY A 86 15.99 -12.73 -1.22
CA GLY A 86 17.27 -12.85 -0.54
C GLY A 86 18.30 -13.61 -1.37
#